data_AF-A0A926QHW4-F1
#
_entry.id   AF-A0A926QHW4-F1
#
_cell.length_a   1.000
_cell.length_b   1.000
_cell.length_c   1.000
_cell.angle_alpha   90.00
_cell.angle_beta   90.00
_cell.angle_gamma   90.00
#
_symmetry.space_group_name_H-M   'P 1'
#
loop_
_entity.id
_entity.type
_entity.pdbx_description
1 polymer ?
#
loop_
_entity_poly.entity_id
_entity_poly.type
_entity_poly.pdbx_seq_one_letter_code
_entity_poly.pdbx_strand_id
1 'polypeptide(L)' 'MSKNNIKVGLSNKEGQLGFLFTKGGLREGAGRKSIGATKKVSLTLSDEMWGKLEKHCTDHKLSRSEVIRNIIESYYS' A
#
# COMPACT_ATOMS: atom_id res chain seq x y z
N MET A 1 -17.66 24.98 3.73
CA MET A 1 -16.72 25.12 2.60
C MET A 1 -15.31 24.79 3.10
N SER A 2 -14.83 23.56 2.89
CA SER A 2 -13.49 23.13 3.32
C SER A 2 -12.41 23.81 2.46
N LYS A 3 -11.52 24.59 3.08
CA LYS A 3 -10.34 25.16 2.42
C LYS A 3 -9.34 24.05 2.13
N ASN A 4 -9.46 23.40 0.96
CA ASN A 4 -8.44 22.46 0.50
C ASN A 4 -7.19 23.25 0.05
N ASN A 5 -6.21 23.37 0.94
CA ASN A 5 -4.90 23.92 0.61
C ASN A 5 -4.19 22.97 -0.37
N ILE A 6 -4.13 23.35 -1.64
CA ILE A 6 -3.37 22.62 -2.66
C ILE A 6 -1.90 22.98 -2.49
N LYS A 7 -1.06 21.98 -2.19
CA LYS A 7 0.39 22.15 -2.11
C LYS A 7 0.99 21.81 -3.49
N VAL A 8 1.66 22.77 -4.11
CA VAL A 8 2.32 22.61 -5.41
C VAL A 8 3.83 22.50 -5.17
N GLY A 9 4.52 21.59 -5.86
CA GLY A 9 5.97 21.41 -5.71
C GLY A 9 6.61 20.78 -6.95
N LEU A 10 7.93 20.74 -6.96
CA LEU A 10 8.73 20.27 -8.10
C LEU A 10 8.70 18.73 -8.16
N SER A 11 8.32 18.18 -9.32
CA SER A 11 8.31 16.74 -9.60
C SER A 11 9.72 16.23 -9.90
N ASN A 12 10.02 14.98 -9.53
CA ASN A 12 11.34 14.33 -9.68
C ASN A 12 11.75 14.05 -11.16
N LYS A 13 11.01 14.58 -12.14
CA LYS A 13 11.36 14.55 -13.56
C LYS A 13 11.37 15.99 -14.07
N GLU A 14 12.57 16.50 -14.31
CA GLU A 14 12.88 17.67 -15.14
C GLU A 14 11.82 18.78 -15.14
N GLY A 15 11.79 19.60 -14.09
CA GLY A 15 11.16 20.93 -14.12
C GLY A 15 9.64 20.99 -14.20
N GLN A 16 8.91 19.86 -14.12
CA GLN A 16 7.43 19.88 -14.07
C GLN A 16 6.89 20.14 -12.66
N LEU A 17 5.87 21.00 -12.56
CA LEU A 17 5.10 21.21 -11.34
C LEU A 17 4.16 20.02 -11.11
N GLY A 18 4.32 19.33 -9.99
CA GLY A 18 3.45 18.24 -9.54
C GLY A 18 2.50 18.69 -8.43
N PHE A 19 1.27 18.17 -8.44
CA PHE A 19 0.36 18.30 -7.31
C PHE A 19 0.86 17.41 -6.15
N LEU A 20 1.20 18.01 -5.00
CA LEU A 20 1.49 17.25 -3.79
C LEU A 20 0.18 16.96 -3.06
N PHE A 21 -0.20 15.68 -2.99
CA PHE A 21 -1.24 15.23 -2.08
C PHE A 21 -0.77 15.41 -0.64
N THR A 22 -1.68 15.76 0.28
CA THR A 22 -1.37 16.13 1.67
C THR A 22 -0.74 15.02 2.52
N LYS A 23 -0.65 13.78 1.99
CA LYS A 23 -0.08 12.61 2.67
C LYS A 23 1.00 11.94 1.81
N GLY A 24 2.25 12.07 2.24
CA GLY A 24 3.42 11.39 1.66
C GLY A 24 4.46 12.34 1.07
N GLY A 25 5.74 11.94 1.10
CA GLY A 25 6.86 12.69 0.51
C GLY A 25 7.04 12.45 -0.99
N LEU A 26 8.11 12.95 -1.61
CA LEU A 26 8.39 12.83 -3.05
C LEU A 26 8.90 11.43 -3.45
N ARG A 27 8.17 10.37 -3.08
CA ARG A 27 8.49 8.98 -3.48
C ARG A 27 7.36 8.38 -4.29
N GLU A 28 7.69 7.44 -5.15
CA GLU A 28 6.68 6.70 -5.90
C GLU A 28 5.69 6.01 -4.94
N GLY A 29 4.39 6.22 -5.19
CA GLY A 29 3.32 5.73 -4.33
C GLY A 29 2.95 6.62 -3.13
N ALA A 30 3.63 7.75 -2.92
CA ALA A 30 3.14 8.78 -2.00
C ALA A 30 1.86 9.44 -2.54
N GLY A 31 0.92 9.75 -1.65
CA GLY A 31 -0.37 10.32 -2.05
C GLY A 31 -1.37 9.34 -2.65
N ARG A 32 -1.06 8.04 -2.75
CA ARG A 32 -2.06 7.03 -3.16
C ARG A 32 -3.27 7.11 -2.23
N LYS A 33 -4.48 7.15 -2.82
CA LYS A 33 -5.75 7.17 -2.08
C LYS A 33 -5.76 6.02 -1.07
N SER A 34 -6.15 6.32 0.17
CA SER A 34 -6.26 5.31 1.22
C SER A 34 -7.36 4.31 0.86
N ILE A 35 -7.00 3.04 0.76
CA ILE A 35 -7.94 1.92 0.53
C ILE A 35 -8.78 1.65 1.80
N GLY A 36 -8.29 2.07 2.97
CA GLY A 36 -8.96 1.91 4.26
C GLY A 36 -8.01 2.26 5.41
N ALA A 37 -8.30 1.76 6.61
CA ALA A 37 -7.42 1.88 7.78
C ALA A 37 -6.48 0.67 7.87
N THR A 38 -5.17 0.91 7.96
CA THR A 38 -4.19 -0.16 8.18
C THR A 38 -4.06 -0.45 9.67
N LYS A 39 -4.22 -1.72 10.06
CA LYS A 39 -3.88 -2.23 11.39
C LYS A 39 -2.76 -3.27 11.27
N LYS A 40 -1.77 -3.22 12.16
CA LYS A 40 -0.71 -4.24 12.24
C LYS A 40 -1.22 -5.40 13.07
N VAL A 41 -1.01 -6.62 12.59
CA VAL A 41 -1.35 -7.86 13.30
C VAL A 41 -0.12 -8.75 13.33
N SER A 42 0.08 -9.45 14.45
CA SER A 42 1.04 -10.55 14.54
C SER A 42 0.31 -11.83 14.16
N LEU A 43 0.93 -12.63 13.30
CA LEU A 43 0.39 -13.92 12.88
C LEU A 43 1.44 -14.98 13.19
N THR A 44 1.01 -16.08 13.82
CA THR A 44 1.86 -17.24 14.09
C THR A 44 1.32 -18.40 13.26
N LEU A 45 2.18 -18.96 12.40
CA LEU A 45 1.90 -20.12 11.56
C LEU A 45 3.05 -21.11 11.72
N SER A 46 2.84 -22.36 11.30
CA SER A 46 3.95 -23.31 11.14
C SER A 46 4.92 -22.85 10.05
N ASP A 47 6.17 -23.31 10.12
CA ASP A 47 7.19 -23.03 9.11
C ASP A 47 6.76 -23.51 7.71
N GLU A 48 6.06 -24.65 7.64
CA GLU A 48 5.50 -25.15 6.40
C GLU A 48 4.51 -24.13 5.79
N MET A 49 3.65 -23.51 6.60
CA MET A 49 2.68 -22.52 6.12
C MET A 49 3.32 -21.21 5.74
N TRP A 50 4.35 -20.78 6.48
CA TRP A 50 5.16 -19.65 6.05
C TRP A 50 5.79 -19.93 4.68
N GLY A 51 6.37 -21.11 4.48
CA GLY A 51 6.95 -21.51 3.20
C GLY A 51 5.94 -21.47 2.04
N LYS A 52 4.72 -21.99 2.24
CA LYS A 52 3.66 -21.92 1.22
C LYS A 52 3.24 -20.48 0.92
N LEU A 53 3.08 -19.64 1.94
CA LEU A 53 2.70 -18.24 1.77
C LEU A 53 3.78 -17.45 1.01
N GLU A 54 5.05 -17.62 1.38
CA GLU A 54 6.17 -16.92 0.75
C GLU A 54 6.38 -17.35 -0.71
N LYS A 55 6.23 -18.64 -0.99
CA LYS A 55 6.24 -19.15 -2.36
C LYS A 55 5.15 -18.51 -3.20
N HIS A 56 3.90 -18.50 -2.71
CA HIS A 56 2.78 -17.86 -3.39
C HIS A 56 3.02 -16.35 -3.64
N CYS A 57 3.59 -15.63 -2.66
CA CYS A 57 3.94 -14.22 -2.83
C CYS A 57 4.98 -14.03 -3.95
N THR A 58 5.98 -14.90 -4.01
CA THR A 58 7.06 -14.85 -5.01
C THR A 58 6.53 -15.17 -6.41
N ASP A 59 5.78 -16.26 -6.54
CA ASP A 59 5.24 -16.75 -7.82
C ASP A 59 4.29 -15.72 -8.46
N HIS A 60 3.55 -14.96 -7.64
CA HIS A 60 2.57 -13.97 -8.11
C HIS A 60 3.02 -12.51 -7.97
N LYS A 61 4.25 -12.25 -7.50
CA LYS A 61 4.79 -10.90 -7.24
C LYS A 61 3.88 -10.04 -6.34
N LEU A 62 3.24 -10.68 -5.35
CA LEU A 62 2.34 -10.02 -4.41
C LEU A 62 3.03 -9.77 -3.08
N SER A 63 2.59 -8.73 -2.37
CA SER A 63 3.04 -8.52 -0.99
C SER A 63 2.31 -9.47 -0.02
N ARG A 64 2.97 -9.85 1.09
CA ARG A 64 2.33 -10.62 2.18
C ARG A 64 1.02 -9.99 2.66
N SER A 65 1.02 -8.67 2.84
CA SER A 65 -0.18 -7.92 3.25
C SER A 65 -1.32 -7.97 2.24
N GLU A 66 -1.00 -8.12 0.95
CA GLU A 66 -1.99 -8.22 -0.12
C GLU A 66 -2.58 -9.61 -0.18
N VAL A 67 -1.76 -10.66 -0.08
CA VAL A 67 -2.26 -12.04 0.02
C VAL A 67 -3.17 -12.20 1.25
N ILE A 68 -2.74 -11.73 2.41
CA ILE A 68 -3.55 -11.81 3.65
C ILE A 68 -4.85 -11.02 3.51
N ARG A 69 -4.81 -9.83 2.90
CA ARG A 69 -6.02 -9.03 2.64
C ARG A 69 -6.99 -9.80 1.75
N ASN A 70 -6.53 -10.36 0.64
CA ASN A 70 -7.37 -11.10 -0.29
C ASN A 70 -8.03 -12.31 0.37
N ILE A 71 -7.30 -13.02 1.24
CA ILE A 71 -7.86 -14.14 2.03
C ILE A 71 -8.99 -13.64 2.92
N ILE A 72 -8.76 -12.56 3.70
CA ILE A 72 -9.77 -11.99 4.59
C ILE A 72 -10.99 -11.52 3.80
N GLU A 73 -10.79 -10.79 2.70
CA GLU A 73 -11.88 -10.30 1.84
C GLU A 73 -12.67 -11.46 1.23
N SER A 74 -12.00 -12.54 0.79
CA SER A 74 -12.65 -13.73 0.23
C SER A 74 -13.47 -14.54 1.24
N TYR A 75 -13.16 -14.42 2.54
CA TYR A 75 -13.90 -15.12 3.60
C TYR A 75 -15.17 -14.36 4.01
N TYR A 76 -15.15 -13.03 3.95
CA TYR A 76 -16.27 -12.17 4.37
C TYR A 76 -17.15 -11.66 3.23
N SER A 77 -16.75 -11.89 1.97
CA SER A 77 -17.56 -11.57 0.77
C SER A 77 -18.33 -12.79 0.30
#